data_AF-A0A2M6YHI8-F1
#
_entry.id   AF-A0A2M6YHI8-F1
#
_cell.length_a   1.000
_cell.length_b   1.000
_cell.length_c   1.000
_cell.angle_alpha   90.00
_cell.angle_beta   90.00
_cell.angle_gamma   90.00
#
_symmetry.space_group_name_H-M   'P 1'
#
loop_
_entity.id
_entity.type
_entity.pdbx_description
1 polymer ?
#
loop_
_entity_poly.entity_id
_entity_poly.type
_entity_poly.pdbx_seq_one_letter_code
_entity_poly.pdbx_strand_id
1 'polypeptide(L)'
;NVDLLVFATPAVAIPEIARDFPGPWRLLPQTDGHLGRRMDQAFATCRQLGYRRTILVGTDLCDLDATDLEAAFAELVRAPVVLGPAADGGFYLVGLRPVSHLAFHPKTWGTSSVYARTRAAFGA
;
A
#
# COMPACT_ATOMS: atom_id res chain seq x y z
N ASN A 1 -5.04 -13.41 -11.43
CA ASN A 1 -5.29 -13.83 -10.04
C ASN A 1 -4.51 -12.89 -9.13
N VAL A 2 -5.18 -12.29 -8.15
CA VAL A 2 -4.61 -11.33 -7.19
C VAL A 2 -4.97 -11.84 -5.79
N ASP A 3 -3.99 -11.92 -4.90
CA ASP A 3 -4.22 -12.26 -3.51
C ASP A 3 -4.40 -10.97 -2.70
N LEU A 4 -5.33 -10.99 -1.74
CA LEU A 4 -5.61 -9.85 -0.88
C LEU A 4 -5.02 -10.06 0.52
N LEU A 5 -4.14 -9.16 0.93
CA LEU A 5 -3.57 -9.14 2.28
C LEU A 5 -4.08 -7.90 3.01
N VAL A 6 -4.65 -8.09 4.19
CA VAL A 6 -5.18 -7.02 5.03
C VAL A 6 -4.27 -6.86 6.24
N PHE A 7 -3.59 -5.72 6.32
CA PHE A 7 -2.71 -5.40 7.45
C PHE A 7 -3.46 -4.52 8.47
N ALA A 8 -3.74 -5.05 9.66
CA ALA A 8 -4.57 -4.42 10.68
C ALA A 8 -3.81 -4.09 11.97
N THR A 9 -4.33 -3.11 12.72
CA THR A 9 -3.83 -2.70 14.04
C THR A 9 -5.01 -2.32 14.95
N PRO A 10 -4.95 -2.57 16.27
CA PRO A 10 -3.92 -3.33 16.96
C PRO A 10 -4.01 -4.83 16.65
N ALA A 11 -2.90 -5.56 16.80
CA ALA A 11 -2.84 -7.00 16.48
C ALA A 11 -3.86 -7.84 17.28
N VAL A 12 -4.23 -7.39 18.48
CA VAL A 12 -5.22 -8.04 19.36
C VAL A 12 -6.61 -8.11 18.73
N ALA A 13 -6.95 -7.18 17.83
CA ALA A 13 -8.25 -7.14 17.17
C ALA A 13 -8.35 -8.11 15.98
N ILE A 14 -7.24 -8.71 15.52
CA ILE A 14 -7.24 -9.57 14.33
C ILE A 14 -8.18 -10.78 14.46
N PRO A 15 -8.21 -11.52 15.59
CA PRO A 15 -9.14 -12.65 15.73
C PRO A 15 -10.62 -12.23 15.69
N GLU A 16 -10.94 -11.02 16.15
CA GLU A 16 -12.29 -10.45 16.08
C GLU A 16 -12.64 -10.07 14.65
N ILE A 17 -11.76 -9.32 13.96
CA ILE A 17 -11.93 -8.96 12.55
C ILE A 17 -12.10 -10.23 11.68
N ALA A 18 -11.30 -11.26 11.92
CA ALA A 18 -11.38 -12.52 11.18
C ALA A 18 -12.72 -13.26 11.38
N ARG A 19 -13.30 -13.15 12.59
CA ARG A 19 -14.58 -13.77 12.94
C ARG A 19 -15.74 -13.02 12.30
N ASP A 20 -15.73 -11.70 12.42
CA ASP A 20 -16.88 -10.86 12.05
C ASP A 20 -16.89 -10.51 10.56
N PHE A 21 -15.70 -10.50 9.93
CA PHE A 21 -15.50 -10.23 8.51
C PHE A 21 -14.67 -11.35 7.86
N PRO A 22 -15.26 -12.56 7.68
CA PRO A 22 -14.60 -13.62 6.93
C PRO A 22 -14.53 -13.25 5.45
N GLY A 23 -13.40 -13.55 4.81
CA GLY A 23 -13.22 -13.28 3.38
C GLY A 23 -12.01 -14.01 2.79
N PRO A 24 -11.79 -13.86 1.48
CA PRO A 24 -10.66 -14.49 0.79
C PRO A 24 -9.31 -13.85 1.12
N TRP A 25 -9.27 -12.91 2.07
CA TRP A 25 -8.07 -12.17 2.44
C TRP A 25 -7.30 -12.83 3.58
N ARG A 26 -5.99 -12.64 3.57
CA ARG A 26 -5.11 -12.99 4.69
C ARG A 26 -4.94 -11.79 5.62
N LEU A 27 -5.37 -11.94 6.87
CA LEU A 27 -5.15 -10.92 7.91
C LEU A 27 -3.74 -11.03 8.51
N LEU A 28 -3.07 -9.89 8.62
CA LEU A 28 -1.72 -9.76 9.15
C LEU A 28 -1.65 -8.54 10.08
N PRO A 29 -0.83 -8.55 11.15
CA PRO A 29 -0.63 -7.37 11.97
C PRO A 29 0.23 -6.33 11.25
N GLN A 30 -0.11 -5.05 11.39
CA GLN A 30 0.82 -3.96 11.13
C GLN A 30 1.93 -3.97 12.20
N THR A 31 3.13 -3.57 11.80
CA THR A 31 4.22 -3.31 12.76
C THR A 31 4.01 -1.98 13.49
N ASP A 32 4.68 -1.81 14.62
CA ASP A 32 4.67 -0.54 15.35
C ASP A 32 5.42 0.58 14.62
N GLY A 33 5.18 1.81 15.06
CA GLY A 33 5.80 3.02 14.52
C GLY A 33 4.89 3.79 13.55
N HIS A 34 5.49 4.73 12.82
CA HIS A 34 4.77 5.64 11.91
C HIS A 34 4.27 4.93 10.65
N LEU A 35 3.24 5.49 10.01
CA LEU A 35 2.56 4.92 8.83
C LEU A 35 3.54 4.47 7.74
N GLY A 36 4.54 5.28 7.42
CA GLY A 36 5.58 4.94 6.46
C GLY A 36 6.29 3.61 6.72
N ARG A 37 6.66 3.33 7.98
CA ARG A 37 7.29 2.07 8.39
C ARG A 37 6.33 0.90 8.23
N ARG A 38 5.04 1.11 8.52
CA ARG A 38 4.00 0.09 8.39
C ARG A 38 3.80 -0.31 6.93
N MET A 39 3.78 0.67 6.02
CA MET A 39 3.69 0.42 4.58
C MET A 39 4.95 -0.29 4.05
N ASP A 40 6.15 0.14 4.44
CA ASP A 40 7.39 -0.54 4.01
C ASP A 40 7.42 -2.00 4.47
N GLN A 41 7.00 -2.25 5.71
CA GLN A 41 6.91 -3.60 6.25
C GLN A 41 5.87 -4.44 5.49
N ALA A 42 4.73 -3.87 5.11
CA ALA A 42 3.74 -4.57 4.28
C ALA A 42 4.33 -4.97 2.92
N PHE A 43 5.04 -4.05 2.25
CA PHE A 43 5.76 -4.36 1.01
C PHE A 43 6.85 -5.42 1.21
N ALA A 44 7.60 -5.35 2.31
CA ALA A 44 8.62 -6.35 2.65
C ALA A 44 8.00 -7.74 2.84
N THR A 45 6.88 -7.84 3.56
CA THR A 45 6.14 -9.09 3.73
C THR A 45 5.64 -9.61 2.39
N CYS A 46 5.08 -8.77 1.52
CA CYS A 46 4.66 -9.19 0.19
C CYS A 46 5.84 -9.72 -0.66
N ARG A 47 7.01 -9.06 -0.61
CA ARG A 47 8.22 -9.53 -1.28
C ARG A 47 8.68 -10.90 -0.75
N GLN A 48 8.68 -11.09 0.57
CA GLN A 48 9.07 -12.37 1.21
C GLN A 48 8.12 -13.52 0.84
N LEU A 49 6.85 -13.22 0.59
CA LEU A 49 5.87 -14.19 0.10
C LEU A 49 5.98 -14.46 -1.41
N GLY A 50 6.90 -13.79 -2.12
CA GLY A 50 7.16 -14.00 -3.54
C GLY A 50 6.36 -13.12 -4.49
N TYR A 51 5.58 -12.15 -3.99
CA TYR A 51 4.84 -11.23 -4.85
C TYR A 51 5.78 -10.28 -5.60
N ARG A 52 5.55 -10.16 -6.92
CA ARG A 52 6.39 -9.36 -7.83
C ARG A 52 5.81 -8.01 -8.22
N ARG A 53 4.54 -7.78 -7.90
CA ARG A 53 3.82 -6.52 -8.09
C ARG A 53 2.86 -6.43 -6.93
N THR A 54 2.96 -5.36 -6.15
CA THR A 54 2.12 -5.16 -4.97
C THR A 54 1.53 -3.78 -5.07
N ILE A 55 0.24 -3.67 -4.82
CA ILE A 55 -0.46 -2.41 -4.66
C ILE A 55 -0.89 -2.32 -3.21
N LEU A 56 -0.67 -1.15 -2.60
CA LEU A 56 -1.12 -0.80 -1.27
C LEU A 56 -2.08 0.36 -1.38
N VAL A 57 -3.24 0.21 -0.75
CA VAL A 57 -4.28 1.22 -0.61
C VAL A 57 -4.70 1.34 0.84
N GLY A 58 -5.26 2.48 1.22
CA GLY A 58 -5.95 2.65 2.51
C GLY A 58 -7.33 1.99 2.50
N THR A 59 -7.97 1.92 3.66
CA THR A 59 -9.34 1.39 3.82
C THR A 59 -10.43 2.46 3.60
N ASP A 60 -10.07 3.73 3.68
CA ASP A 60 -11.03 4.84 3.72
C ASP A 60 -11.23 5.44 2.31
N LEU A 61 -11.50 4.58 1.32
CA LEU A 61 -11.59 4.96 -0.09
C LEU A 61 -12.94 4.51 -0.68
N CYS A 62 -13.99 5.30 -0.46
CA CYS A 62 -15.34 5.00 -0.96
C CYS A 62 -15.42 4.94 -2.50
N ASP A 63 -14.55 5.67 -3.19
CA ASP A 63 -14.57 5.81 -4.65
C ASP A 63 -13.59 4.88 -5.38
N LEU A 64 -12.86 4.00 -4.65
CA LEU A 64 -11.91 3.07 -5.26
C LEU A 64 -12.64 1.95 -6.02
N ASP A 65 -12.39 1.83 -7.31
CA ASP A 65 -12.95 0.79 -8.18
C ASP A 65 -11.90 -0.28 -8.52
N ALA A 66 -12.35 -1.48 -8.91
CA ALA A 66 -11.48 -2.53 -9.41
C ALA A 66 -10.64 -2.07 -10.62
N THR A 67 -11.20 -1.21 -11.47
CA THR A 67 -10.53 -0.63 -12.64
C THR A 67 -9.32 0.23 -12.28
N ASP A 68 -9.33 0.91 -11.13
CA ASP A 68 -8.15 1.65 -10.63
C ASP A 68 -7.00 0.70 -10.30
N LEU A 69 -7.32 -0.44 -9.66
CA LEU A 69 -6.34 -1.46 -9.31
C LEU A 69 -5.79 -2.17 -10.55
N GLU A 70 -6.66 -2.48 -11.52
CA GLU A 70 -6.27 -3.07 -12.80
C GLU A 70 -5.33 -2.15 -13.58
N ALA A 71 -5.67 -0.87 -13.68
CA ALA A 71 -4.83 0.14 -14.33
C ALA A 71 -3.47 0.27 -13.64
N ALA A 72 -3.45 0.32 -12.30
CA ALA A 72 -2.20 0.38 -11.55
C ALA A 72 -1.34 -0.87 -11.72
N PHE A 73 -1.92 -2.07 -11.80
CA PHE A 73 -1.18 -3.29 -12.08
C PHE A 73 -0.64 -3.34 -13.51
N ALA A 74 -1.38 -2.80 -14.48
CA ALA A 74 -0.93 -2.68 -15.86
C ALA A 74 0.27 -1.73 -15.96
N GLU A 75 0.23 -0.59 -15.27
CA GLU A 75 1.34 0.36 -15.24
C GLU A 75 2.58 -0.21 -14.54
N LEU A 76 2.42 -1.04 -13.51
CA LEU A 76 3.55 -1.74 -12.86
C LEU A 76 4.29 -2.73 -13.77
N VAL A 77 3.74 -3.07 -14.95
CA VAL A 77 4.50 -3.80 -15.98
C VAL A 77 5.61 -2.91 -16.54
N ARG A 78 5.34 -1.61 -16.70
CA ARG A 78 6.20 -0.65 -17.40
C ARG A 78 7.03 0.20 -16.44
N ALA A 79 6.50 0.49 -15.25
CA ALA A 79 7.13 1.34 -14.25
C ALA A 79 7.51 0.57 -12.96
N PRO A 80 8.59 0.95 -12.26
CA PRO A 80 8.94 0.39 -10.96
C PRO A 80 7.96 0.81 -9.85
N VAL A 81 7.31 1.97 -10.01
CA VAL A 81 6.43 2.60 -9.04
C VAL A 81 5.20 3.18 -9.74
N VAL A 82 4.04 3.06 -9.10
CA VAL A 82 2.79 3.71 -9.52
C VAL A 82 2.21 4.45 -8.32
N LEU A 83 1.71 5.67 -8.52
CA LEU A 83 1.04 6.46 -7.48
C LEU A 83 -0.34 6.91 -7.99
N GLY A 84 -1.39 6.61 -7.26
CA GLY A 84 -2.73 7.15 -7.50
C GLY A 84 -2.91 8.46 -6.75
N PRO A 85 -2.85 9.63 -7.41
CA PRO A 85 -2.91 10.93 -6.74
C PRO A 85 -4.26 11.12 -6.04
N ALA A 86 -4.24 11.71 -4.84
CA ALA A 86 -5.43 12.12 -4.11
C ALA A 86 -5.64 13.63 -4.23
N ALA A 87 -6.89 14.10 -4.15
CA ALA A 87 -7.23 15.51 -4.30
C ALA A 87 -6.62 16.42 -3.22
N ASP A 88 -6.24 15.86 -2.07
CA ASP A 88 -5.59 16.54 -0.96
C ASP A 88 -4.07 16.74 -1.14
N GLY A 89 -3.50 16.30 -2.27
CA GLY A 89 -2.06 16.37 -2.56
C GLY A 89 -1.25 15.18 -1.99
N GLY A 90 -1.93 14.20 -1.40
CA GLY A 90 -1.39 12.88 -1.10
C GLY A 90 -1.54 11.91 -2.26
N PHE A 91 -1.56 10.62 -1.94
CA PHE A 91 -1.95 9.58 -2.86
C PHE A 91 -2.80 8.55 -2.10
N TYR A 92 -3.77 7.97 -2.79
CA TYR A 92 -4.63 6.92 -2.22
C TYR A 92 -4.10 5.51 -2.51
N LEU A 93 -3.22 5.39 -3.51
CA LEU A 93 -2.66 4.14 -4.01
C LEU A 93 -1.16 4.28 -4.22
N VAL A 94 -0.40 3.27 -3.78
CA VAL A 94 1.01 3.08 -4.17
C VAL A 94 1.26 1.65 -4.62
N GLY A 95 1.81 1.52 -5.82
CA GLY A 95 2.22 0.25 -6.41
C GLY A 95 3.75 0.14 -6.47
N LEU A 96 4.31 -1.04 -6.16
CA LEU A 96 5.74 -1.31 -6.26
C LEU A 96 6.07 -2.67 -6.88
N ARG A 97 7.19 -2.69 -7.62
CA ARG A 97 7.95 -3.91 -7.94
C ARG A 97 9.04 -4.19 -6.89
N PRO A 98 9.48 -5.45 -6.69
CA PRO A 98 10.43 -5.86 -5.65
C PRO A 98 11.72 -5.06 -5.56
N VAL A 99 12.25 -4.60 -6.71
CA VAL A 99 13.49 -3.82 -6.81
C VAL A 99 13.34 -2.37 -6.34
N SER A 100 12.12 -1.94 -6.04
CA SER A 100 11.80 -0.55 -5.71
C SER A 100 11.57 -0.44 -4.21
N HIS A 101 12.33 0.44 -3.57
CA HIS A 101 12.16 0.79 -2.17
C HIS A 101 11.56 2.20 -2.10
N LEU A 102 10.43 2.37 -1.40
CA LEU A 102 10.03 3.70 -0.97
C LEU A 102 10.81 4.06 0.29
N ALA A 103 11.56 5.15 0.23
CA ALA A 103 12.11 5.77 1.43
C ALA A 103 10.97 6.46 2.21
N PHE A 104 10.22 5.68 2.99
CA PHE A 104 9.11 6.16 3.77
C PHE A 104 9.58 6.91 5.03
N HIS A 105 9.91 8.21 4.90
CA HIS A 105 10.37 8.99 6.06
C HIS A 105 9.25 9.43 7.02
N PRO A 106 9.48 9.48 8.34
CA PRO A 106 8.46 9.75 9.36
C PRO A 106 7.74 11.11 9.22
N LYS A 107 8.46 12.15 8.75
CA LYS A 107 7.96 13.55 8.74
C LYS A 107 7.18 13.92 7.47
N THR A 108 6.98 12.98 6.55
CA THR A 108 6.49 13.27 5.20
C THR A 108 5.09 12.74 4.90
N TRP A 109 4.45 12.01 5.81
CA TRP A 109 3.14 11.38 5.58
C TRP A 109 2.01 12.16 6.28
N GLY A 110 0.88 12.40 5.59
CA GLY A 110 -0.26 13.16 6.10
C GLY A 110 -0.26 14.66 5.76
N THR A 111 0.48 15.08 4.72
CA THR A 111 0.51 16.48 4.25
C THR A 111 0.34 16.52 2.73
N SER A 112 -0.18 17.61 2.16
CA SER A 112 -0.39 17.80 0.70
C SER A 112 0.88 17.76 -0.17
N SER A 113 2.04 17.48 0.42
CA SER A 113 3.35 17.47 -0.25
C SER A 113 3.98 16.06 -0.31
N VAL A 114 3.24 15.02 0.09
CA VAL A 114 3.71 13.62 0.03
C VAL A 114 3.86 13.16 -1.42
N TYR A 115 2.89 13.49 -2.27
CA TYR A 115 2.86 13.04 -3.67
C TYR A 115 4.07 13.55 -4.46
N ALA A 116 4.27 14.88 -4.44
CA ALA A 116 5.36 15.52 -5.18
C ALA A 116 6.75 15.00 -4.75
N ARG A 117 6.93 14.72 -3.46
CA ARG A 117 8.20 14.22 -2.92
C ARG A 117 8.42 12.74 -3.20
N THR A 118 7.37 11.92 -3.11
CA THR A 118 7.44 10.51 -3.52
C THR A 118 7.83 10.41 -4.99
N ARG A 119 7.23 11.23 -5.86
CA ARG A 119 7.59 11.30 -7.28
C ARG A 119 9.06 11.69 -7.49
N ALA A 120 9.54 12.72 -6.78
CA ALA A 120 10.94 13.16 -6.85
C ALA A 120 11.94 12.09 -6.37
N ALA A 121 11.60 11.29 -5.36
CA ALA A 121 12.44 10.22 -4.85
C ALA A 121 12.64 9.06 -5.85
N PHE A 122 11.75 8.91 -6.82
CA PHE A 122 11.82 7.88 -7.86
C PHE A 122 12.29 8.37 -9.23
N GLY A 123 12.65 9.66 -9.37
CA GLY A 123 13.13 10.21 -10.63
C GLY A 123 12.13 10.11 -11.79
N ALA A 124 10.83 10.19 -11.47
CA ALA A 124 9.73 10.21 -12.44
C ALA A 124 9.25 11.64 -12.75
#